data_AF-A0A3M2GKT7-F1
#
_entry.id   AF-A0A3M2GKT7-F1
#
_cell.length_a   1.000
_cell.length_b   1.000
_cell.length_c   1.000
_cell.angle_alpha   90.00
_cell.angle_beta   90.00
_cell.angle_gamma   90.00
#
_symmetry.space_group_name_H-M   'P 1'
#
loop_
_entity.id
_entity.type
_entity.pdbx_description
1 polymer ?
#
loop_
_entity_poly.entity_id
_entity_poly.type
_entity_poly.pdbx_seq_one_letter_code
_entity_poly.pdbx_strand_id
1 'polypeptide(L)'
;MSGVSVDERDGRLVVVKQSRGEAGRRRLGREAQLLGRLRHPGVVSLVDHGDDGAVATLVTLHTGTDTWATHPTAGARLSSAAAVIATLADLHAAGTAHGHLSADHVIAAPDGRPVLCGFGDAVATTPASVRADLEALATVLEDLVEAAPTPHDAAGIAELARAARLPSATAAGLVTAADRLAADAPPPAPSPLPGPTGATPRTDAVRRLLSRHRLPLVGAALAAVVVGVLILRRPAVPADAGFPPTAAMVADAGTAPGSEPAPSPTVTTPPPAADPPVEPVTPGGDTAPDGTTIWVHAGRRVAVGEPGDIVVVGRWHCDERATPAVLRPTEGRVAVFAAWPEPGASVAARPVADVDGAVDLVAEPDGACDLLRVVTPEGSVLLDPSEAVS
;
A
#
# COMPACT_ATOMS: atom_id res chain seq x y z
N MET A 1 -9.62 -11.46 -20.65
CA MET A 1 -8.41 -10.99 -19.96
C MET A 1 -8.79 -9.76 -19.14
N SER A 2 -8.52 -9.81 -17.84
CA SER A 2 -8.56 -8.66 -16.93
C SER A 2 -7.13 -8.29 -16.57
N GLY A 3 -6.85 -7.00 -16.45
CA GLY A 3 -5.54 -6.48 -16.05
C GLY A 3 -5.71 -5.47 -14.93
N VAL A 4 -4.72 -5.39 -14.05
CA VAL A 4 -4.61 -4.38 -13.01
C VAL A 4 -3.24 -3.73 -13.16
N SER A 5 -3.18 -2.40 -13.13
CA SER A 5 -1.93 -1.65 -13.17
C SER A 5 -2.02 -0.45 -12.23
N VAL A 6 -0.86 0.07 -11.82
CA VAL A 6 -0.75 1.34 -11.11
C VAL A 6 -0.33 2.42 -12.10
N ASP A 7 -0.90 3.61 -11.97
CA ASP A 7 -0.66 4.77 -12.83
C ASP A 7 -0.61 6.03 -11.98
N GLU A 8 -0.08 7.14 -12.50
CA GLU A 8 -0.08 8.44 -11.83
C GLU A 8 -1.03 9.40 -12.57
N ARG A 9 -1.98 10.01 -11.84
CA ARG A 9 -2.91 11.00 -12.38
C ARG A 9 -3.01 12.20 -11.44
N ASP A 10 -2.77 13.38 -12.00
CA ASP A 10 -2.82 14.66 -11.26
C ASP A 10 -1.96 14.65 -9.97
N GLY A 11 -0.76 14.05 -10.03
CA GLY A 11 0.16 13.94 -8.89
C GLY A 11 -0.28 12.93 -7.82
N ARG A 12 -1.20 12.02 -8.14
CA ARG A 12 -1.69 10.98 -7.23
C ARG A 12 -1.60 9.62 -7.89
N LEU A 13 -1.13 8.63 -7.13
CA LEU A 13 -1.16 7.24 -7.58
C LEU A 13 -2.58 6.71 -7.63
N VAL A 14 -2.90 5.99 -8.70
CA VAL A 14 -4.19 5.36 -8.95
C VAL A 14 -4.01 3.91 -9.36
N VAL A 15 -5.02 3.10 -9.08
CA VAL A 15 -5.11 1.71 -9.56
C VAL A 15 -6.10 1.67 -10.70
N VAL A 16 -5.66 1.13 -11.84
CA VAL A 16 -6.45 0.99 -13.07
C VAL A 16 -6.77 -0.49 -13.26
N LYS A 17 -8.04 -0.86 -13.12
CA LYS A 17 -8.55 -2.20 -13.44
C LYS A 17 -9.21 -2.17 -14.81
N GLN A 18 -8.88 -3.12 -15.68
CA GLN A 18 -9.45 -3.24 -17.02
C GLN A 18 -10.00 -4.64 -17.27
N SER A 19 -11.09 -4.73 -18.04
CA SER A 19 -11.61 -6.01 -18.50
C SER A 19 -12.24 -5.92 -19.89
N ARG A 20 -11.97 -6.93 -20.73
CA ARG A 20 -12.52 -7.07 -22.09
C ARG A 20 -13.70 -8.04 -22.19
N GLY A 21 -13.84 -8.96 -21.24
CA GLY A 21 -14.91 -9.96 -21.26
C GLY A 21 -16.21 -9.39 -20.73
N GLU A 22 -17.35 -9.76 -21.31
CA GLU A 22 -18.66 -9.24 -20.92
C GLU A 22 -18.92 -9.38 -19.40
N ALA A 23 -18.64 -10.55 -18.82
CA ALA A 23 -18.79 -10.78 -17.38
C ALA A 23 -17.90 -9.85 -16.53
N GLY A 24 -16.65 -9.64 -16.95
CA GLY A 24 -15.71 -8.76 -16.25
C GLY A 24 -16.07 -7.29 -16.40
N ARG A 25 -16.56 -6.87 -17.57
CA ARG A 25 -17.08 -5.52 -17.79
C ARG A 25 -18.30 -5.22 -16.93
N ARG A 26 -19.25 -6.16 -16.87
CA ARG A 26 -20.41 -6.05 -15.96
C ARG A 26 -19.99 -5.94 -14.49
N ARG A 27 -18.94 -6.66 -14.06
CA ARG A 27 -18.38 -6.58 -12.70
C ARG A 27 -17.76 -5.22 -12.41
N LEU A 28 -16.88 -4.73 -13.29
CA LEU A 28 -16.27 -3.40 -13.15
C LEU A 28 -17.30 -2.27 -13.17
N GLY A 29 -18.32 -2.38 -14.03
CA GLY A 29 -19.43 -1.42 -14.07
C GLY A 29 -20.25 -1.38 -12.77
N ARG A 30 -20.52 -2.54 -12.15
CA ARG A 30 -21.19 -2.61 -10.83
C ARG A 30 -20.32 -2.00 -9.73
N GLU A 31 -19.04 -2.36 -9.69
CA GLU A 31 -18.08 -1.81 -8.71
C GLU A 31 -17.99 -0.28 -8.84
N ALA A 32 -17.88 0.26 -10.06
CA ALA A 32 -17.87 1.69 -10.30
C ALA A 32 -19.16 2.40 -9.81
N GLN A 33 -20.34 1.83 -10.12
CA GLN A 33 -21.62 2.39 -9.69
C GLN A 33 -21.76 2.42 -8.17
N LEU A 34 -21.28 1.37 -7.50
CA LEU A 34 -21.31 1.25 -6.05
C LEU A 34 -20.36 2.26 -5.40
N LEU A 35 -19.10 2.29 -5.83
CA LEU A 35 -18.09 3.22 -5.31
C LEU A 35 -18.44 4.69 -5.61
N GLY A 36 -19.14 4.98 -6.71
CA GLY A 36 -19.62 6.32 -7.00
C GLY A 36 -20.68 6.84 -6.02
N ARG A 37 -21.34 5.94 -5.28
CA ARG A 37 -22.37 6.26 -4.27
C ARG A 37 -21.85 6.13 -2.84
N LEU A 38 -20.76 5.39 -2.64
CA LEU A 38 -20.15 5.14 -1.34
C LEU A 38 -18.98 6.08 -1.09
N ARG A 39 -19.11 6.92 -0.07
CA ARG A 39 -17.99 7.71 0.48
C ARG A 39 -17.77 7.27 1.91
N HIS A 40 -16.80 6.39 2.11
CA HIS A 40 -16.52 5.80 3.41
C HIS A 40 -15.01 5.66 3.61
N PRO A 41 -14.45 6.04 4.78
CA PRO A 41 -13.01 5.94 5.02
C PRO A 41 -12.49 4.50 4.96
N GLY A 42 -13.29 3.50 5.31
CA GLY A 42 -12.91 2.08 5.17
C GLY A 42 -13.08 1.49 3.78
N VAL A 43 -13.39 2.29 2.74
CA VAL A 43 -13.65 1.80 1.38
C VAL A 43 -12.79 2.57 0.37
N VAL A 44 -12.25 1.86 -0.63
CA VAL A 44 -11.45 2.47 -1.68
C VAL A 44 -12.23 3.55 -2.42
N SER A 45 -11.59 4.69 -2.71
CA SER A 45 -12.26 5.81 -3.38
C SER A 45 -12.21 5.68 -4.90
N LEU A 46 -13.37 5.84 -5.55
CA LEU A 46 -13.45 5.97 -7.01
C LEU A 46 -12.82 7.28 -7.47
N VAL A 47 -12.00 7.21 -8.51
CA VAL A 47 -11.43 8.37 -9.21
C VAL A 47 -12.15 8.56 -10.55
N ASP A 48 -12.21 7.51 -11.37
CA ASP A 48 -12.81 7.56 -12.69
C ASP A 48 -13.28 6.16 -13.14
N HIS A 49 -14.14 6.09 -14.15
CA HIS A 49 -14.57 4.84 -14.77
C HIS A 49 -15.04 5.08 -16.21
N GLY A 50 -14.95 4.05 -17.04
CA GLY A 50 -15.43 4.10 -18.42
C GLY A 50 -15.73 2.73 -18.99
N ASP A 51 -16.63 2.66 -19.96
CA ASP A 51 -16.87 1.47 -20.77
C ASP A 51 -17.13 1.91 -22.22
N ASP A 52 -16.24 1.53 -23.13
CA ASP A 52 -16.30 1.90 -24.56
C ASP A 52 -17.00 0.86 -25.44
N GLY A 53 -17.60 -0.18 -24.85
CA GLY A 53 -18.20 -1.27 -25.62
C GLY A 53 -17.24 -2.42 -25.93
N ALA A 54 -15.93 -2.26 -25.69
CA ALA A 54 -14.90 -3.30 -25.85
C ALA A 54 -14.11 -3.54 -24.55
N VAL A 55 -13.84 -2.49 -23.78
CA VAL A 55 -13.08 -2.50 -22.53
C VAL A 55 -13.86 -1.69 -21.50
N ALA A 56 -14.08 -2.26 -20.31
CA ALA A 56 -14.43 -1.47 -19.13
C ALA A 56 -13.16 -1.17 -18.33
N THR A 57 -13.06 0.06 -17.86
CA THR A 57 -11.98 0.58 -17.02
C THR A 57 -12.57 1.13 -15.72
N LEU A 58 -11.95 0.79 -14.61
CA LEU A 58 -12.23 1.33 -13.28
C LEU A 58 -10.93 1.91 -12.72
N VAL A 59 -10.97 3.16 -12.26
CA VAL A 59 -9.82 3.85 -11.69
C VAL A 59 -10.15 4.23 -10.26
N THR A 60 -9.36 3.74 -9.31
CA THR A 60 -9.49 4.05 -7.89
C THR A 60 -8.23 4.67 -7.33
N LEU A 61 -8.33 5.31 -6.17
CA LEU A 61 -7.14 5.80 -5.48
C LEU A 61 -6.22 4.63 -5.10
N HIS A 62 -4.92 4.77 -5.32
CA HIS A 62 -3.96 3.84 -4.76
C HIS A 62 -3.89 4.08 -3.25
N THR A 63 -4.35 3.09 -2.48
CA THR A 63 -4.53 3.23 -1.02
C THR A 63 -3.51 2.41 -0.23
N GLY A 64 -2.62 1.69 -0.92
CA GLY A 64 -1.64 0.78 -0.35
C GLY A 64 -1.31 -0.32 -1.35
N THR A 65 -0.15 -0.94 -1.16
CA THR A 65 0.37 -2.01 -2.01
C THR A 65 -0.06 -3.39 -1.51
N ASP A 66 -0.14 -3.56 -0.20
CA ASP A 66 -0.40 -4.85 0.42
C ASP A 66 -1.86 -5.06 0.77
N THR A 67 -2.25 -6.32 0.75
CA THR A 67 -3.53 -6.80 1.27
C THR A 67 -3.27 -7.63 2.50
N TRP A 68 -4.30 -7.93 3.29
CA TRP A 68 -4.16 -8.87 4.40
C TRP A 68 -3.77 -10.28 3.94
N ALA A 69 -4.01 -10.65 2.69
CA ALA A 69 -3.53 -11.92 2.14
C ALA A 69 -2.00 -11.92 1.93
N THR A 70 -1.44 -10.82 1.45
CA THR A 70 0.01 -10.70 1.17
C THR A 70 0.81 -10.31 2.42
N HIS A 71 0.20 -9.58 3.35
CA HIS A 71 0.82 -9.15 4.59
C HIS A 71 -0.15 -9.27 5.79
N PRO A 72 -0.40 -10.50 6.29
CA PRO A 72 -1.35 -10.76 7.37
C PRO A 72 -1.08 -9.96 8.65
N THR A 73 0.18 -9.69 8.97
CA THR A 73 0.60 -8.93 10.15
C THR A 73 0.04 -7.49 10.19
N ALA A 74 -0.27 -6.87 9.05
CA ALA A 74 -0.97 -5.57 9.03
C ALA A 74 -2.44 -5.67 9.48
N GLY A 75 -3.07 -6.82 9.26
CA GLY A 75 -4.45 -7.08 9.68
C GLY A 75 -4.57 -7.62 11.09
N ALA A 76 -3.50 -8.20 11.64
CA ALA A 76 -3.56 -9.03 12.83
C ALA A 76 -3.62 -8.28 14.18
N ARG A 77 -4.01 -7.00 14.17
CA ARG A 77 -4.35 -6.23 15.38
C ARG A 77 -5.86 -6.24 15.61
N LEU A 78 -6.28 -6.31 16.87
CA LEU A 78 -7.70 -6.27 17.20
C LEU A 78 -8.39 -4.98 16.69
N SER A 79 -7.69 -3.84 16.72
CA SER A 79 -8.19 -2.57 16.17
C SER A 79 -8.39 -2.61 14.66
N SER A 80 -7.52 -3.30 13.91
CA SER A 80 -7.65 -3.50 12.47
C SER A 80 -8.86 -4.37 12.14
N ALA A 81 -9.05 -5.49 12.86
CA ALA A 81 -10.23 -6.33 12.76
C ALA A 81 -11.53 -5.55 13.05
N ALA A 82 -11.53 -4.75 14.12
CA ALA A 82 -12.66 -3.89 14.50
C ALA A 82 -13.01 -2.87 13.40
N ALA A 83 -12.02 -2.26 12.75
CA ALA A 83 -12.23 -1.29 11.68
C ALA A 83 -12.89 -1.91 10.42
N VAL A 84 -12.52 -3.14 10.05
CA VAL A 84 -13.20 -3.88 8.96
C VAL A 84 -14.64 -4.22 9.35
N ILE A 85 -14.85 -4.69 10.58
CA ILE A 85 -16.20 -4.99 11.10
C ILE A 85 -17.10 -3.75 11.07
N ALA A 86 -16.58 -2.59 11.50
CA ALA A 86 -17.30 -1.32 11.46
C ALA A 86 -17.66 -0.93 10.02
N THR A 87 -16.70 -1.03 9.09
CA THR A 87 -16.95 -0.77 7.67
C THR A 87 -18.04 -1.69 7.11
N LEU A 88 -18.01 -2.98 7.45
CA LEU A 88 -19.03 -3.93 7.00
C LEU A 88 -20.40 -3.61 7.59
N ALA A 89 -20.47 -3.17 8.85
CA ALA A 89 -21.71 -2.72 9.47
C ALA A 89 -22.30 -1.51 8.76
N ASP A 90 -21.48 -0.53 8.38
CA ASP A 90 -21.92 0.65 7.64
C ASP A 90 -22.40 0.30 6.23
N LEU A 91 -21.71 -0.62 5.54
CA LEU A 91 -22.17 -1.16 4.25
C LEU A 91 -23.54 -1.84 4.37
N HIS A 92 -23.70 -2.70 5.37
CA HIS A 92 -24.96 -3.41 5.62
C HIS A 92 -26.09 -2.44 5.99
N ALA A 93 -25.81 -1.40 6.79
CA ALA A 93 -26.78 -0.36 7.12
C ALA A 93 -27.18 0.48 5.89
N ALA A 94 -26.26 0.67 4.95
CA ALA A 94 -26.51 1.31 3.66
C ALA A 94 -27.20 0.38 2.63
N GLY A 95 -27.57 -0.85 3.03
CA GLY A 95 -28.29 -1.80 2.17
C GLY A 95 -27.41 -2.55 1.18
N THR A 96 -26.09 -2.57 1.38
CA THR A 96 -25.11 -3.20 0.48
C THR A 96 -24.32 -4.29 1.21
N ALA A 97 -24.33 -5.51 0.68
CA ALA A 97 -23.43 -6.59 1.11
C ALA A 97 -22.23 -6.67 0.15
N HIS A 98 -21.05 -7.01 0.67
CA HIS A 98 -19.82 -7.06 -0.11
C HIS A 98 -19.86 -8.22 -1.13
N GLY A 99 -20.41 -9.37 -0.74
CA GLY A 99 -20.69 -10.51 -1.62
C GLY A 99 -19.48 -11.39 -1.97
N HIS A 100 -18.26 -10.93 -1.68
CA HIS A 100 -17.03 -11.70 -1.86
C HIS A 100 -15.88 -11.16 -0.99
N LEU A 101 -16.14 -10.98 0.30
CA LEU A 101 -15.09 -10.54 1.23
C LEU A 101 -13.99 -11.62 1.34
N SER A 102 -12.73 -11.21 1.24
CA SER A 102 -11.55 -12.07 1.46
C SER A 102 -10.38 -11.21 1.94
N ALA A 103 -9.28 -11.84 2.36
CA ALA A 103 -8.08 -11.14 2.79
C ALA A 103 -7.45 -10.32 1.64
N ASP A 104 -7.58 -10.76 0.38
CA ASP A 104 -7.17 -10.00 -0.82
C ASP A 104 -7.98 -8.71 -1.03
N HIS A 105 -9.16 -8.63 -0.43
CA HIS A 105 -10.05 -7.48 -0.55
C HIS A 105 -9.93 -6.49 0.61
N VAL A 106 -8.93 -6.67 1.49
CA VAL A 106 -8.61 -5.72 2.56
C VAL A 106 -7.20 -5.18 2.34
N ILE A 107 -7.11 -3.95 1.83
CA ILE A 107 -5.84 -3.24 1.62
C ILE A 107 -5.33 -2.72 2.97
N ALA A 108 -4.06 -2.95 3.25
CA ALA A 108 -3.35 -2.32 4.36
C ALA A 108 -2.86 -0.94 3.91
N ALA A 109 -3.55 0.13 4.33
CA ALA A 109 -3.11 1.47 4.00
C ALA A 109 -1.84 1.85 4.78
N PRO A 110 -1.00 2.78 4.26
CA PRO A 110 0.25 3.18 4.93
C PRO A 110 0.05 3.73 6.35
N ASP A 111 -1.13 4.27 6.66
CA ASP A 111 -1.52 4.75 7.99
C ASP A 111 -1.95 3.60 8.93
N GLY A 112 -1.86 2.35 8.49
CA GLY A 112 -2.26 1.14 9.22
C GLY A 112 -3.76 0.87 9.17
N ARG A 113 -4.56 1.68 8.46
CA ARG A 113 -6.00 1.49 8.34
C ARG A 113 -6.34 0.43 7.30
N PRO A 114 -7.26 -0.51 7.58
CA PRO A 114 -7.77 -1.40 6.56
C PRO A 114 -8.75 -0.69 5.63
N VAL A 115 -8.64 -0.93 4.33
CA VAL A 115 -9.51 -0.36 3.31
C VAL A 115 -10.05 -1.46 2.39
N LEU A 116 -11.37 -1.60 2.35
CA LEU A 116 -12.04 -2.59 1.52
C LEU A 116 -12.05 -2.21 0.05
N CYS A 117 -11.83 -3.21 -0.81
CA CYS A 117 -11.92 -3.09 -2.27
C CYS A 117 -12.57 -4.35 -2.88
N GLY A 118 -12.80 -4.38 -4.19
CA GLY A 118 -13.29 -5.60 -4.86
C GLY A 118 -14.80 -5.79 -4.80
N PHE A 119 -15.57 -4.73 -5.04
CA PHE A 119 -17.04 -4.76 -4.98
C PHE A 119 -17.72 -5.31 -6.26
N GLY A 120 -17.01 -6.07 -7.09
CA GLY A 120 -17.56 -6.64 -8.33
C GLY A 120 -18.72 -7.63 -8.10
N ASP A 121 -18.78 -8.26 -6.93
CA ASP A 121 -19.82 -9.19 -6.48
C ASP A 121 -20.81 -8.58 -5.48
N ALA A 122 -20.72 -7.28 -5.22
CA ALA A 122 -21.59 -6.65 -4.25
C ALA A 122 -23.06 -6.73 -4.69
N VAL A 123 -23.92 -6.93 -3.70
CA VAL A 123 -25.36 -7.15 -3.87
C VAL A 123 -26.15 -6.42 -2.80
N ALA A 124 -27.46 -6.31 -2.99
CA ALA A 124 -28.34 -5.78 -1.95
C ALA A 124 -28.29 -6.67 -0.69
N THR A 125 -28.43 -6.05 0.47
CA THR A 125 -28.53 -6.78 1.74
C THR A 125 -29.80 -7.60 1.82
N THR A 126 -29.60 -8.88 2.08
CA THR A 126 -30.62 -9.85 2.47
C THR A 126 -30.06 -10.63 3.66
N PRO A 127 -30.89 -11.35 4.44
CA PRO A 127 -30.37 -12.20 5.51
C PRO A 127 -29.29 -13.19 5.02
N ALA A 128 -29.41 -13.69 3.80
CA ALA A 128 -28.44 -14.61 3.20
C ALA A 128 -27.14 -13.93 2.79
N SER A 129 -27.19 -12.76 2.15
CA SER A 129 -25.96 -12.04 1.74
C SER A 129 -25.20 -11.47 2.93
N VAL A 130 -25.91 -10.97 3.96
CA VAL A 130 -25.29 -10.58 5.24
C VAL A 130 -24.64 -11.78 5.91
N ARG A 131 -25.30 -12.95 5.91
CA ARG A 131 -24.72 -14.18 6.46
C ARG A 131 -23.43 -14.58 5.77
N ALA A 132 -23.42 -14.57 4.44
CA ALA A 132 -22.25 -14.91 3.64
C ALA A 132 -21.06 -13.97 3.92
N ASP A 133 -21.30 -12.66 4.04
CA ASP A 133 -20.25 -11.70 4.40
C ASP A 133 -19.67 -11.98 5.80
N LEU A 134 -20.52 -12.32 6.79
CA LEU A 134 -20.06 -12.62 8.15
C LEU A 134 -19.30 -13.95 8.24
N GLU A 135 -19.71 -14.95 7.45
CA GLU A 135 -18.96 -16.22 7.34
C GLU A 135 -17.59 -16.01 6.68
N ALA A 136 -17.54 -15.19 5.63
CA ALA A 136 -16.29 -14.83 4.97
C ALA A 136 -15.37 -14.01 5.88
N LEU A 137 -15.93 -13.05 6.63
CA LEU A 137 -15.21 -12.29 7.66
C LEU A 137 -14.61 -13.23 8.71
N ALA A 138 -15.38 -14.21 9.20
CA ALA A 138 -14.87 -15.16 10.19
C ALA A 138 -13.64 -15.92 9.69
N THR A 139 -13.66 -16.35 8.42
CA THR A 139 -12.50 -17.01 7.80
C THR A 139 -11.31 -16.07 7.69
N VAL A 140 -11.50 -14.83 7.23
CA VAL A 140 -10.42 -13.83 7.18
C VAL A 140 -9.82 -13.59 8.57
N LEU A 141 -10.64 -13.47 9.60
CA LEU A 141 -10.17 -13.25 10.97
C LEU A 141 -9.41 -14.46 11.53
N GLU A 142 -9.85 -15.69 11.24
CA GLU A 142 -9.15 -16.91 11.64
C GLU A 142 -7.73 -16.98 11.07
N ASP A 143 -7.56 -16.60 9.81
CA ASP A 143 -6.25 -16.60 9.14
C ASP A 143 -5.27 -15.60 9.78
N LEU A 144 -5.78 -14.58 10.48
CA LEU A 144 -4.97 -13.54 11.14
C LEU A 144 -4.51 -13.93 12.56
N VAL A 145 -5.11 -14.94 13.19
CA VAL A 145 -4.86 -15.25 14.62
C VAL A 145 -3.39 -15.59 14.87
N GLU A 146 -2.77 -16.38 14.00
CA GLU A 146 -1.36 -16.78 14.14
C GLU A 146 -0.38 -15.62 13.87
N ALA A 147 -0.82 -14.60 13.11
CA ALA A 147 -0.02 -13.42 12.78
C ALA A 147 -0.16 -12.31 13.84
N ALA A 148 -0.98 -12.50 14.88
CA ALA A 148 -1.28 -11.47 15.86
C ALA A 148 -0.05 -11.14 16.74
N PRO A 149 0.25 -9.84 16.96
CA PRO A 149 1.47 -9.43 17.64
C PRO A 149 1.43 -9.66 19.15
N THR A 150 0.23 -9.79 19.74
CA THR A 150 0.05 -10.04 21.17
C THR A 150 -0.98 -11.16 21.42
N PRO A 151 -0.87 -11.88 22.55
CA PRO A 151 -1.90 -12.84 22.95
C PRO A 151 -3.29 -12.23 23.12
N HIS A 152 -3.37 -10.93 23.47
CA HIS A 152 -4.64 -10.20 23.58
C HIS A 152 -5.27 -9.98 22.21
N ASP A 153 -4.49 -9.55 21.21
CA ASP A 153 -4.95 -9.42 19.83
C ASP A 153 -5.41 -10.78 19.29
N ALA A 154 -4.60 -11.83 19.46
CA ALA A 154 -4.94 -13.18 19.01
C ALA A 154 -6.26 -13.67 19.63
N ALA A 155 -6.43 -13.51 20.94
CA ALA A 155 -7.63 -13.93 21.64
C ALA A 155 -8.87 -13.13 21.20
N GLY A 156 -8.74 -11.81 21.06
CA GLY A 156 -9.83 -10.93 20.62
C GLY A 156 -10.27 -11.22 19.18
N ILE A 157 -9.31 -11.38 18.26
CA ILE A 157 -9.58 -11.74 16.86
C ILE A 157 -10.28 -13.10 16.79
N ALA A 158 -9.78 -14.12 17.52
CA ALA A 158 -10.40 -15.44 17.57
C ALA A 158 -11.81 -15.42 18.18
N GLU A 159 -12.09 -14.51 19.12
CA GLU A 159 -13.43 -14.30 19.65
C GLU A 159 -14.37 -13.68 18.64
N LEU A 160 -13.94 -12.64 17.93
CA LEU A 160 -14.72 -12.00 16.87
C LEU A 160 -15.02 -12.98 15.73
N ALA A 161 -14.05 -13.81 15.33
CA ALA A 161 -14.26 -14.85 14.33
C ALA A 161 -15.34 -15.85 14.75
N ARG A 162 -15.27 -16.37 15.98
CA ARG A 162 -16.31 -17.27 16.54
C ARG A 162 -17.66 -16.58 16.62
N ALA A 163 -17.71 -15.33 17.05
CA ALA A 163 -18.94 -14.56 17.15
C ALA A 163 -19.59 -14.35 15.77
N ALA A 164 -18.79 -14.10 14.73
CA ALA A 164 -19.28 -13.90 13.36
C ALA A 164 -19.96 -15.15 12.77
N ARG A 165 -19.58 -16.35 13.22
CA ARG A 165 -20.20 -17.63 12.83
C ARG A 165 -21.53 -17.92 13.52
N LEU A 166 -21.90 -17.19 14.58
CA LEU A 166 -23.15 -17.44 15.30
C LEU A 166 -24.35 -17.14 14.39
N PRO A 167 -25.41 -17.99 14.33
CA PRO A 167 -26.56 -17.75 13.47
C PRO A 167 -27.27 -16.40 13.70
N SER A 168 -27.20 -15.86 14.92
CA SER A 168 -27.75 -14.57 15.32
C SER A 168 -26.81 -13.38 15.09
N ALA A 169 -25.59 -13.62 14.60
CA ALA A 169 -24.60 -12.57 14.41
C ALA A 169 -25.09 -11.50 13.44
N THR A 170 -24.73 -10.25 13.75
CA THR A 170 -24.88 -9.10 12.87
C THR A 170 -23.59 -8.30 12.91
N ALA A 171 -23.26 -7.55 11.85
CA ALA A 171 -22.08 -6.70 11.85
C ALA A 171 -22.11 -5.68 12.99
N ALA A 172 -23.27 -5.06 13.26
CA ALA A 172 -23.44 -4.15 14.41
C ALA A 172 -23.22 -4.83 15.77
N GLY A 173 -23.66 -6.09 15.92
CA GLY A 173 -23.38 -6.89 17.13
C GLY A 173 -21.88 -7.18 17.30
N LEU A 174 -21.17 -7.40 16.20
CA LEU A 174 -19.71 -7.59 16.22
C LEU A 174 -18.96 -6.30 16.54
N VAL A 175 -19.41 -5.13 16.07
CA VAL A 175 -18.87 -3.82 16.51
C VAL A 175 -18.95 -3.72 18.02
N THR A 176 -20.12 -4.00 18.59
CA THR A 176 -20.33 -3.97 20.06
C THR A 176 -19.45 -4.98 20.81
N ALA A 177 -19.11 -6.11 20.18
CA ALA A 177 -18.20 -7.09 20.76
C ALA A 177 -16.73 -6.60 20.70
N ALA A 178 -16.32 -6.03 19.57
CA ALA A 178 -15.00 -5.46 19.37
C ALA A 178 -14.72 -4.30 20.34
N ASP A 179 -15.70 -3.41 20.54
CA ASP A 179 -15.59 -2.30 21.50
C ASP A 179 -15.40 -2.79 22.93
N ARG A 180 -16.08 -3.88 23.32
CA ARG A 180 -15.91 -4.50 24.65
C ARG A 180 -14.52 -5.09 24.82
N LEU A 181 -14.04 -5.84 23.83
CA LEU A 181 -12.70 -6.42 23.86
C LEU A 181 -11.61 -5.35 23.92
N ALA A 182 -11.80 -4.24 23.20
CA ALA A 182 -10.89 -3.09 23.24
C ALA A 182 -10.92 -2.37 24.60
N ALA A 183 -12.08 -2.28 25.26
CA ALA A 183 -12.20 -1.69 26.59
C ALA A 183 -11.56 -2.56 27.69
N ASP A 184 -11.55 -3.88 27.50
CA ASP A 184 -10.92 -4.85 28.41
C ASP A 184 -9.40 -4.97 28.20
N ALA A 185 -8.84 -4.26 27.23
CA ALA A 185 -7.40 -4.27 26.97
C ALA A 185 -6.62 -3.71 28.18
N PRO A 186 -5.55 -4.39 28.63
CA PRO A 186 -4.71 -3.85 29.68
C PRO A 186 -4.12 -2.50 29.25
N PRO A 187 -4.00 -1.51 30.16
CA PRO A 187 -3.41 -0.23 29.82
C PRO A 187 -2.01 -0.45 29.24
N PRO A 188 -1.58 0.37 28.27
CA PRO A 188 -0.25 0.25 27.69
C PRO A 188 0.78 0.30 28.82
N ALA A 189 1.71 -0.65 28.83
CA ALA A 189 2.80 -0.65 29.79
C ALA A 189 3.49 0.72 29.74
N PRO A 190 3.78 1.35 30.88
CA PRO A 190 4.49 2.62 30.88
C PRO A 190 5.82 2.44 30.12
N SER A 191 6.08 3.33 29.17
CA SER A 191 7.34 3.34 28.43
C SER A 191 8.50 3.28 29.43
N PRO A 192 9.48 2.38 29.25
CA PRO A 192 10.63 2.33 30.14
C PRO A 192 11.30 3.71 30.11
N LEU A 193 11.37 4.35 31.28
CA LEU A 193 12.19 5.54 31.47
C LEU A 193 13.61 5.21 30.98
N PRO A 194 14.30 6.13 30.28
CA PRO A 194 15.69 5.91 29.87
C PRO A 194 16.54 5.72 31.13
N GLY A 195 16.88 4.45 31.43
CA GLY A 195 17.74 4.09 32.52
C GLY A 195 19.21 4.37 32.15
N PRO A 196 20.07 4.77 33.11
CA PRO A 196 21.48 4.98 32.85
C PRO A 196 22.14 3.66 32.41
N THR A 197 22.82 3.72 31.28
CA THR A 197 23.58 2.65 30.63
C THR A 197 24.47 1.90 31.62
N GLY A 198 24.06 0.67 31.96
CA GLY A 198 24.84 -0.27 32.77
C GLY A 198 24.82 -1.63 32.10
N ALA A 199 25.99 -2.07 31.66
CA ALA A 199 26.21 -3.33 30.98
C ALA A 199 25.64 -4.54 31.75
N THR A 200 24.97 -5.44 31.04
CA THR A 200 24.70 -6.80 31.53
C THR A 200 24.99 -7.85 30.46
N PRO A 201 25.36 -9.08 30.87
CA PRO A 201 26.07 -10.04 30.05
C PRO A 201 25.16 -10.90 29.17
N ARG A 202 25.71 -11.30 28.02
CA ARG A 202 25.25 -12.42 27.19
C ARG A 202 25.26 -13.71 28.02
N THR A 203 24.12 -14.41 28.08
CA THR A 203 23.92 -15.87 27.84
C THR A 203 22.53 -16.30 28.33
N ASP A 204 21.98 -17.35 27.70
CA ASP A 204 20.79 -18.13 28.10
C ASP A 204 19.44 -17.80 27.46
N ALA A 205 19.32 -18.02 26.14
CA ALA A 205 18.03 -18.41 25.52
C ALA A 205 18.16 -19.33 24.29
N VAL A 206 19.35 -19.82 23.94
CA VAL A 206 19.61 -20.61 22.70
C VAL A 206 19.30 -22.11 22.86
N ARG A 207 18.49 -22.52 23.84
CA ARG A 207 18.31 -23.97 24.13
C ARG A 207 16.87 -24.43 24.35
N ARG A 208 15.89 -23.93 23.58
CA ARG A 208 14.53 -24.53 23.57
C ARG A 208 13.81 -24.58 22.21
N LEU A 209 14.44 -24.31 21.07
CA LEU A 209 13.72 -24.25 19.79
C LEU A 209 14.20 -25.21 18.69
N LEU A 210 14.80 -26.35 19.03
CA LEU A 210 15.14 -27.38 18.03
C LEU A 210 14.77 -28.78 18.53
N SER A 211 13.46 -29.03 18.66
CA SER A 211 12.93 -30.39 18.53
C SER A 211 11.46 -30.30 18.10
N ARG A 212 11.22 -30.45 16.79
CA ARG A 212 10.06 -31.10 16.15
C ARG A 212 9.94 -30.70 14.68
N HIS A 213 10.83 -31.22 13.84
CA HIS A 213 10.50 -31.48 12.44
C HIS A 213 10.93 -32.89 12.07
N ARG A 214 9.97 -33.81 12.13
CA ARG A 214 9.94 -35.01 11.29
C ARG A 214 8.83 -34.79 10.28
N LEU A 215 9.19 -34.59 9.02
CA LEU A 215 8.29 -34.69 7.86
C LEU A 215 8.86 -35.78 6.94
N PRO A 216 8.06 -36.78 6.52
CA PRO A 216 8.50 -37.75 5.52
C PRO A 216 8.29 -37.23 4.09
N LEU A 217 9.26 -37.59 3.25
CA LEU A 217 9.32 -37.49 1.79
C LEU A 217 8.14 -38.18 1.07
N VAL A 218 7.48 -37.46 0.16
CA VAL A 218 6.86 -37.93 -1.10
C VAL A 218 6.76 -36.69 -1.98
N GLY A 219 7.09 -36.59 -3.27
CA GLY A 219 7.47 -37.51 -4.34
C GLY A 219 7.26 -36.72 -5.64
N ALA A 220 8.28 -36.72 -6.51
CA ALA A 220 8.42 -35.86 -7.69
C ALA A 220 7.42 -36.11 -8.85
N ALA A 221 7.25 -35.09 -9.71
CA ALA A 221 7.08 -35.13 -11.20
C ALA A 221 6.30 -33.86 -11.65
N LEU A 222 6.56 -33.15 -12.75
CA LEU A 222 7.49 -33.26 -13.87
C LEU A 222 7.56 -31.88 -14.57
N ALA A 223 8.69 -31.60 -15.21
CA ALA A 223 9.01 -30.36 -15.92
C ALA A 223 8.70 -30.40 -17.44
N ALA A 224 8.78 -29.20 -18.04
CA ALA A 224 9.18 -28.87 -19.42
C ALA A 224 8.11 -28.73 -20.52
N VAL A 225 8.14 -27.57 -21.23
CA VAL A 225 8.42 -27.35 -22.68
C VAL A 225 8.38 -25.82 -22.92
N VAL A 226 9.52 -25.10 -22.95
CA VAL A 226 10.40 -24.73 -24.09
C VAL A 226 9.83 -23.71 -25.10
N VAL A 227 10.59 -22.62 -25.19
CA VAL A 227 10.56 -21.42 -26.07
C VAL A 227 10.61 -21.74 -27.57
N GLY A 228 9.99 -20.87 -28.38
CA GLY A 228 10.16 -20.83 -29.83
C GLY A 228 9.96 -19.43 -30.42
N VAL A 229 11.05 -18.66 -30.51
CA VAL A 229 11.17 -17.46 -31.35
C VAL A 229 11.31 -17.89 -32.81
N LEU A 230 10.57 -17.26 -33.75
CA LEU A 230 11.03 -17.14 -35.13
C LEU A 230 10.36 -16.00 -35.90
N ILE A 231 11.25 -15.19 -36.48
CA ILE A 231 11.07 -13.95 -37.25
C ILE A 231 10.71 -14.29 -38.71
N LEU A 232 10.12 -13.30 -39.40
CA LEU A 232 9.96 -13.09 -40.85
C LEU A 232 8.64 -13.56 -41.50
N ARG A 233 7.83 -12.61 -42.00
CA ARG A 233 7.86 -12.13 -43.40
C ARG A 233 6.75 -11.08 -43.67
N ARG A 234 7.13 -9.92 -44.25
CA ARG A 234 6.23 -9.00 -44.99
C ARG A 234 6.00 -9.51 -46.42
N PRO A 235 4.90 -9.14 -47.09
CA PRO A 235 4.95 -8.11 -48.15
C PRO A 235 3.72 -7.16 -48.13
N ALA A 236 3.86 -5.85 -48.32
CA ALA A 236 3.84 -5.04 -49.57
C ALA A 236 2.45 -4.45 -49.94
N VAL A 237 2.49 -3.16 -50.30
CA VAL A 237 1.40 -2.17 -50.53
C VAL A 237 0.79 -2.34 -51.95
N PRO A 238 -0.43 -1.84 -52.24
CA PRO A 238 -0.63 -0.51 -52.89
C PRO A 238 -1.77 0.29 -52.23
N ALA A 239 -1.65 1.59 -51.92
CA ALA A 239 -1.67 2.80 -52.77
C ALA A 239 -3.06 3.17 -53.34
N ASP A 240 -3.49 4.38 -52.96
CA ASP A 240 -4.26 5.40 -53.70
C ASP A 240 -5.67 5.85 -53.25
N ALA A 241 -5.78 7.19 -53.37
CA ALA A 241 -6.93 8.10 -53.40
C ALA A 241 -7.62 8.40 -52.04
N GLY A 242 -7.84 9.64 -51.62
CA GLY A 242 -7.69 10.96 -52.24
C GLY A 242 -8.37 11.98 -51.33
N PHE A 243 -7.85 13.21 -51.30
CA PHE A 243 -8.45 14.38 -50.62
C PHE A 243 -9.84 14.72 -51.19
N PRO A 244 -10.69 15.44 -50.41
CA PRO A 244 -10.66 16.90 -50.52
C PRO A 244 -10.71 17.64 -49.16
N PRO A 245 -10.19 18.88 -49.07
CA PRO A 245 -10.53 19.83 -48.02
C PRO A 245 -11.59 20.84 -48.52
N THR A 246 -12.53 21.22 -47.66
CA THR A 246 -13.31 22.47 -47.75
C THR A 246 -13.82 22.79 -46.35
N ALA A 247 -14.07 24.01 -45.92
CA ALA A 247 -13.60 25.35 -46.24
C ALA A 247 -14.11 26.20 -45.06
N ALA A 248 -13.40 27.29 -44.77
CA ALA A 248 -13.76 28.26 -43.74
C ALA A 248 -15.12 28.93 -44.00
N MET A 249 -15.81 29.33 -42.93
CA MET A 249 -16.57 30.58 -42.93
C MET A 249 -16.32 31.36 -41.64
N VAL A 250 -16.16 32.66 -41.87
CA VAL A 250 -15.89 33.79 -40.98
C VAL A 250 -17.22 34.47 -40.64
N ALA A 251 -17.35 34.96 -39.40
CA ALA A 251 -18.09 36.17 -38.98
C ALA A 251 -17.88 36.30 -37.46
N ASP A 252 -16.94 37.08 -36.94
CA ASP A 252 -16.81 38.55 -36.90
C ASP A 252 -17.63 39.24 -35.78
N ALA A 253 -16.86 40.04 -35.04
CA ALA A 253 -17.11 41.21 -34.19
C ALA A 253 -18.32 41.30 -33.24
N GLY A 254 -18.01 41.69 -32.00
CA GLY A 254 -19.00 42.34 -31.13
C GLY A 254 -18.53 42.65 -29.70
N THR A 255 -17.46 43.43 -29.55
CA THR A 255 -17.35 44.57 -28.60
C THR A 255 -17.44 44.32 -27.07
N ALA A 256 -16.30 44.49 -26.39
CA ALA A 256 -16.19 44.93 -24.99
C ALA A 256 -16.59 46.41 -24.84
N PRO A 257 -16.98 46.88 -23.64
CA PRO A 257 -16.00 47.67 -22.87
C PRO A 257 -16.11 47.54 -21.35
N GLY A 258 -15.05 47.94 -20.63
CA GLY A 258 -15.16 48.40 -19.24
C GLY A 258 -14.10 47.86 -18.29
N SER A 259 -12.90 48.42 -18.35
CA SER A 259 -11.90 48.37 -17.27
C SER A 259 -12.17 49.49 -16.27
N GLU A 260 -12.15 49.20 -14.96
CA GLU A 260 -11.50 50.02 -13.88
C GLU A 260 -11.64 49.37 -12.49
N PRO A 261 -10.90 49.78 -11.44
CA PRO A 261 -9.70 49.09 -10.96
C PRO A 261 -9.85 48.42 -9.58
N ALA A 262 -8.83 47.64 -9.22
CA ALA A 262 -8.69 46.94 -7.94
C ALA A 262 -8.54 47.87 -6.72
N PRO A 263 -8.99 47.43 -5.54
CA PRO A 263 -8.38 47.81 -4.28
C PRO A 263 -7.58 46.65 -3.66
N SER A 264 -6.29 46.87 -3.43
CA SER A 264 -5.47 46.05 -2.52
C SER A 264 -5.98 46.15 -1.09
N PRO A 265 -5.81 45.09 -0.28
CA PRO A 265 -5.55 45.28 1.14
C PRO A 265 -4.22 44.66 1.58
N THR A 266 -3.34 45.56 2.04
CA THR A 266 -2.64 45.49 3.32
C THR A 266 -1.88 44.22 3.68
N VAL A 267 -0.56 44.30 3.48
CA VAL A 267 0.44 43.51 4.21
C VAL A 267 0.37 43.88 5.69
N THR A 268 -0.01 42.92 6.53
CA THR A 268 0.15 43.01 7.99
C THR A 268 1.22 42.01 8.39
N THR A 269 2.40 42.52 8.75
CA THR A 269 3.49 41.77 9.37
C THR A 269 3.13 41.44 10.82
N PRO A 270 3.18 40.18 11.28
CA PRO A 270 3.13 39.87 12.70
C PRO A 270 4.50 40.10 13.38
N PRO A 271 4.53 40.40 14.70
CA PRO A 271 5.75 40.60 15.50
C PRO A 271 6.54 39.29 15.69
N PRO A 272 7.83 39.33 16.06
CA PRO A 272 8.66 38.14 16.17
C PRO A 272 8.22 37.35 17.40
N ALA A 273 7.71 36.14 17.19
CA ALA A 273 7.35 35.24 18.27
C ALA A 273 8.02 33.88 18.05
N ALA A 274 8.92 33.58 19.00
CA ALA A 274 9.32 32.28 19.53
C ALA A 274 9.78 31.18 18.57
N ASP A 275 10.89 30.52 18.95
CA ASP A 275 11.45 29.35 18.30
C ASP A 275 10.37 28.34 17.88
N PRO A 276 10.38 27.86 16.62
CA PRO A 276 9.41 26.88 16.19
C PRO A 276 9.61 25.56 16.95
N PRO A 277 8.52 24.86 17.29
CA PRO A 277 8.61 23.49 17.79
C PRO A 277 9.24 22.61 16.71
N VAL A 278 10.12 21.70 17.13
CA VAL A 278 10.72 20.67 16.27
C VAL A 278 9.58 19.91 15.57
N GLU A 279 9.47 20.09 14.26
CA GLU A 279 8.49 19.38 13.43
C GLU A 279 8.78 17.86 13.41
N PRO A 280 7.74 17.02 13.40
CA PRO A 280 7.92 15.59 13.20
C PRO A 280 8.48 15.32 11.79
N VAL A 281 9.51 14.48 11.72
CA VAL A 281 10.20 14.07 10.48
C VAL A 281 9.18 13.48 9.49
N THR A 282 8.87 14.22 8.43
CA THR A 282 8.22 13.71 7.22
C THR A 282 9.20 12.84 6.43
N PRO A 283 8.77 11.72 5.81
CA PRO A 283 9.61 10.99 4.86
C PRO A 283 9.62 11.76 3.53
N GLY A 284 10.72 12.42 3.22
CA GLY A 284 10.90 13.10 1.93
C GLY A 284 12.18 13.93 1.92
N GLY A 285 13.21 13.47 1.22
CA GLY A 285 14.38 14.29 0.91
C GLY A 285 14.03 15.36 -0.13
N ASP A 286 14.67 16.52 -0.04
CA ASP A 286 14.63 17.55 -1.09
C ASP A 286 15.25 17.00 -2.38
N THR A 287 14.82 17.46 -3.56
CA THR A 287 15.50 17.09 -4.83
C THR A 287 16.42 18.22 -5.29
N ALA A 288 17.66 17.91 -5.66
CA ALA A 288 18.58 18.85 -6.28
C ALA A 288 18.14 19.23 -7.71
N PRO A 289 18.63 20.36 -8.28
CA PRO A 289 18.28 20.78 -9.64
C PRO A 289 18.62 19.76 -10.73
N ASP A 290 19.56 18.85 -10.46
CA ASP A 290 19.96 17.76 -11.35
C ASP A 290 19.13 16.47 -11.17
N GLY A 291 18.16 16.48 -10.25
CA GLY A 291 17.29 15.34 -9.96
C GLY A 291 17.79 14.43 -8.83
N THR A 292 18.96 14.71 -8.24
CA THR A 292 19.53 13.89 -7.15
C THR A 292 18.79 14.11 -5.83
N THR A 293 18.53 13.04 -5.08
CA THR A 293 17.88 13.13 -3.76
C THR A 293 18.83 13.69 -2.71
N ILE A 294 18.40 14.75 -2.02
CA ILE A 294 19.11 15.47 -0.95
C ILE A 294 18.44 15.20 0.39
N TRP A 295 19.21 14.71 1.34
CA TRP A 295 18.78 14.50 2.72
C TRP A 295 19.46 15.47 3.68
N VAL A 296 18.76 15.86 4.75
CA VAL A 296 19.35 16.61 5.86
C VAL A 296 19.67 15.64 7.00
N HIS A 297 20.95 15.46 7.29
CA HIS A 297 21.44 14.64 8.41
C HIS A 297 22.36 15.46 9.31
N ALA A 298 22.05 15.54 10.60
CA ALA A 298 22.78 16.34 11.59
C ALA A 298 23.00 17.82 11.16
N GLY A 299 21.98 18.43 10.53
CA GLY A 299 22.02 19.81 10.03
C GLY A 299 22.83 20.00 8.74
N ARG A 300 23.29 18.93 8.09
CA ARG A 300 24.06 18.96 6.85
C ARG A 300 23.24 18.41 5.69
N ARG A 301 23.30 19.05 4.52
CA ARG A 301 22.72 18.54 3.28
C ARG A 301 23.67 17.51 2.67
N VAL A 302 23.17 16.31 2.42
CA VAL A 302 23.92 15.20 1.84
C VAL A 302 23.16 14.71 0.60
N ALA A 303 23.86 14.61 -0.53
CA ALA A 303 23.33 13.98 -1.73
C ALA A 303 23.44 12.45 -1.63
N VAL A 304 22.37 11.75 -1.98
CA VAL A 304 22.29 10.28 -1.90
C VAL A 304 21.76 9.74 -3.23
N GLY A 305 22.51 8.81 -3.82
CA GLY A 305 22.16 8.16 -5.08
C GLY A 305 22.39 9.03 -6.32
N GLU A 306 21.80 8.60 -7.43
CA GLU A 306 21.74 9.31 -8.71
C GLU A 306 20.31 9.86 -8.98
N PRO A 307 20.15 10.75 -9.97
CA PRO A 307 18.82 11.20 -10.38
C PRO A 307 17.87 10.05 -10.74
N GLY A 308 16.70 10.04 -10.11
CA GLY A 308 15.69 8.99 -10.31
C GLY A 308 15.85 7.76 -9.42
N ASP A 309 16.89 7.71 -8.59
CA ASP A 309 17.01 6.70 -7.54
C ASP A 309 16.03 7.01 -6.39
N ILE A 310 15.43 5.96 -5.82
CA ILE A 310 14.51 6.03 -4.67
C ILE A 310 15.32 5.78 -3.41
N VAL A 311 15.26 6.71 -2.45
CA VAL A 311 16.10 6.69 -1.24
C VAL A 311 15.25 6.61 0.01
N VAL A 312 15.54 5.63 0.88
CA VAL A 312 14.94 5.49 2.21
C VAL A 312 16.02 5.45 3.29
N VAL A 313 15.64 5.70 4.55
CA VAL A 313 16.56 5.71 5.69
C VAL A 313 16.04 4.75 6.76
N GLY A 314 16.92 3.90 7.28
CA GLY A 314 16.57 2.86 8.25
C GLY A 314 17.79 2.20 8.90
N ARG A 315 17.54 1.37 9.90
CA ARG A 315 18.52 0.63 10.71
C ARG A 315 18.89 -0.71 10.08
N TRP A 316 19.59 -0.65 8.95
CA TRP A 316 19.95 -1.85 8.16
C TRP A 316 20.99 -2.74 8.85
N HIS A 317 21.77 -2.17 9.76
CA HIS A 317 22.90 -2.85 10.43
C HIS A 317 22.53 -3.32 11.84
N CYS A 318 21.23 -3.33 12.18
CA CYS A 318 20.72 -3.73 13.49
C CYS A 318 21.34 -2.94 14.67
N ASP A 319 21.79 -1.73 14.39
CA ASP A 319 22.31 -0.79 15.37
C ASP A 319 21.37 0.42 15.49
N GLU A 320 21.67 1.32 16.42
CA GLU A 320 20.87 2.53 16.61
C GLU A 320 21.05 3.54 15.46
N ARG A 321 21.86 3.25 14.42
CA ARG A 321 22.24 4.19 13.37
C ARG A 321 21.41 3.95 12.11
N ALA A 322 20.47 4.85 11.88
CA ALA A 322 19.77 4.88 10.61
C ALA A 322 20.68 5.43 9.50
N THR A 323 20.82 4.66 8.41
CA THR A 323 21.63 5.02 7.24
C THR A 323 20.79 4.95 5.97
N PRO A 324 21.22 5.56 4.85
CA PRO A 324 20.45 5.49 3.62
C PRO A 324 20.48 4.10 2.98
N ALA A 325 19.42 3.79 2.23
CA ALA A 325 19.35 2.73 1.24
C ALA A 325 18.79 3.32 -0.06
N VAL A 326 19.16 2.73 -1.18
CA VAL A 326 18.82 3.22 -2.52
C VAL A 326 18.30 2.09 -3.38
N LEU A 327 17.22 2.35 -4.12
CA LEU A 327 16.76 1.55 -5.24
C LEU A 327 17.00 2.33 -6.52
N ARG A 328 17.59 1.67 -7.52
CA ARG A 328 17.69 2.16 -8.89
C ARG A 328 16.65 1.46 -9.77
N PRO A 329 15.50 2.09 -10.07
CA PRO A 329 14.41 1.41 -10.79
C PRO A 329 14.81 0.94 -12.20
N THR A 330 15.73 1.64 -12.86
CA THR A 330 16.20 1.28 -14.21
C THR A 330 16.98 -0.04 -14.26
N GLU A 331 17.61 -0.43 -13.16
CA GLU A 331 18.40 -1.67 -13.03
C GLU A 331 17.73 -2.70 -12.11
N GLY A 332 16.72 -2.29 -11.34
CA GLY A 332 16.16 -3.09 -10.24
C GLY A 332 17.10 -3.22 -9.03
N ARG A 333 18.21 -2.47 -8.99
CA ARG A 333 19.27 -2.66 -8.00
C ARG A 333 18.94 -1.98 -6.66
N VAL A 334 19.07 -2.72 -5.58
CA VAL A 334 18.93 -2.24 -4.19
C VAL A 334 20.28 -2.29 -3.48
N ALA A 335 20.66 -1.20 -2.84
CA ALA A 335 21.92 -1.09 -2.10
C ALA A 335 21.75 -0.29 -0.80
N VAL A 336 22.54 -0.63 0.22
CA VAL A 336 22.57 0.05 1.52
C VAL A 336 23.89 0.75 1.77
N PHE A 337 23.86 1.89 2.46
CA PHE A 337 25.06 2.60 2.89
C PHE A 337 25.44 2.17 4.31
N ALA A 338 26.73 1.99 4.57
CA ALA A 338 27.23 1.62 5.89
C ALA A 338 27.25 2.79 6.88
N ALA A 339 27.30 4.02 6.37
CA ALA A 339 27.38 5.24 7.17
C ALA A 339 26.98 6.46 6.32
N TRP A 340 26.69 7.56 7.00
CA TRP A 340 26.65 8.88 6.38
C TRP A 340 28.09 9.36 6.07
N PRO A 341 28.33 10.05 4.94
CA PRO A 341 29.65 10.56 4.60
C PRO A 341 30.11 11.67 5.55
N GLU A 342 31.42 11.73 5.77
CA GLU A 342 32.08 12.90 6.37
C GLU A 342 32.16 14.07 5.38
N PRO A 343 32.34 15.33 5.83
CA PRO A 343 32.41 16.48 4.95
C PRO A 343 33.49 16.31 3.87
N GLY A 344 33.09 16.39 2.60
CA GLY A 344 33.99 16.22 1.44
C GLY A 344 34.36 14.77 1.12
N ALA A 345 33.82 13.79 1.86
CA ALA A 345 33.98 12.38 1.58
C ALA A 345 32.75 11.79 0.86
N SER A 346 32.94 10.65 0.20
CA SER A 346 31.87 9.86 -0.39
C SER A 346 31.92 8.45 0.18
N VAL A 347 30.75 7.86 0.46
CA VAL A 347 30.62 6.48 0.94
C VAL A 347 29.96 5.68 -0.18
N ALA A 348 30.53 4.53 -0.54
CA ALA A 348 29.95 3.66 -1.55
C ALA A 348 28.77 2.88 -0.97
N ALA A 349 27.68 2.77 -1.74
CA ALA A 349 26.59 1.88 -1.42
C ALA A 349 27.03 0.43 -1.65
N ARG A 350 26.52 -0.48 -0.82
CA ARG A 350 26.79 -1.91 -0.91
C ARG A 350 25.55 -2.62 -1.45
N PRO A 351 25.65 -3.36 -2.56
CA PRO A 351 24.50 -4.02 -3.15
C PRO A 351 23.94 -5.08 -2.20
N VAL A 352 22.62 -5.15 -2.12
CA VAL A 352 21.86 -6.16 -1.35
C VAL A 352 21.26 -7.17 -2.30
N ALA A 353 20.51 -6.70 -3.31
CA ALA A 353 19.88 -7.54 -4.31
C ALA A 353 19.57 -6.75 -5.60
N ASP A 354 19.35 -7.47 -6.69
CA ASP A 354 18.70 -6.94 -7.89
C ASP A 354 17.30 -7.57 -7.97
N VAL A 355 16.26 -6.73 -8.08
CA VAL A 355 14.85 -7.13 -8.12
C VAL A 355 14.23 -6.63 -9.43
N ASP A 356 13.91 -7.56 -10.32
CA ASP A 356 13.30 -7.25 -11.61
C ASP A 356 11.95 -6.54 -11.41
N GLY A 357 11.76 -5.43 -12.12
CA GLY A 357 10.51 -4.65 -12.06
C GLY A 357 10.34 -3.83 -10.78
N ALA A 358 11.40 -3.62 -10.00
CA ALA A 358 11.33 -2.76 -8.82
C ALA A 358 11.00 -1.31 -9.19
N VAL A 359 9.93 -0.79 -8.58
CA VAL A 359 9.39 0.55 -8.82
C VAL A 359 9.38 1.43 -7.57
N ASP A 360 9.48 0.85 -6.37
CA ASP A 360 9.53 1.59 -5.11
C ASP A 360 10.31 0.84 -4.03
N LEU A 361 10.78 1.57 -3.02
CA LEU A 361 11.56 1.05 -1.90
C LEU A 361 11.04 1.64 -0.59
N VAL A 362 10.80 0.78 0.41
CA VAL A 362 10.25 1.18 1.72
C VAL A 362 11.10 0.58 2.84
N ALA A 363 11.35 1.39 3.87
CA ALA A 363 11.96 0.95 5.13
C ALA A 363 10.88 0.36 6.05
N GLU A 364 11.01 -0.90 6.43
CA GLU A 364 10.08 -1.57 7.34
C GLU A 364 10.71 -1.83 8.71
N PRO A 365 10.16 -1.28 9.80
CA PRO A 365 10.66 -1.58 11.13
C PRO A 365 10.46 -3.05 11.53
N ASP A 366 11.53 -3.75 11.90
CA ASP A 366 11.50 -5.14 12.40
C ASP A 366 12.36 -5.32 13.67
N GLY A 367 11.76 -5.02 14.83
CA GLY A 367 12.45 -5.10 16.11
C GLY A 367 13.65 -4.16 16.19
N ALA A 368 14.87 -4.71 16.21
CA ALA A 368 16.12 -3.93 16.28
C ALA A 368 16.71 -3.58 14.90
N CYS A 369 16.24 -4.22 13.84
CA CYS A 369 16.70 -4.01 12.47
C CYS A 369 15.53 -3.46 11.63
N ASP A 370 15.83 -2.75 10.55
CA ASP A 370 14.82 -2.43 9.55
C ASP A 370 15.04 -3.31 8.31
N LEU A 371 13.95 -3.78 7.72
CA LEU A 371 13.93 -4.56 6.48
C LEU A 371 13.70 -3.63 5.29
N LEU A 372 14.18 -4.01 4.11
CA LEU A 372 13.92 -3.29 2.87
C LEU A 372 12.82 -3.98 2.09
N ARG A 373 11.67 -3.33 1.98
CA ARG A 373 10.60 -3.77 1.08
C ARG A 373 10.81 -3.14 -0.29
N VAL A 374 11.01 -3.98 -1.29
CA VAL A 374 11.09 -3.58 -2.69
C VAL A 374 9.74 -3.85 -3.35
N VAL A 375 9.11 -2.84 -3.91
CA VAL A 375 7.79 -2.96 -4.55
C VAL A 375 7.97 -3.20 -6.05
N THR A 376 7.23 -4.16 -6.60
CA THR A 376 7.12 -4.41 -8.04
C THR A 376 5.64 -4.37 -8.47
N PRO A 377 5.31 -4.29 -9.76
CA PRO A 377 3.93 -4.39 -10.24
C PRO A 377 3.22 -5.69 -9.83
N GLU A 378 3.97 -6.76 -9.57
CA GLU A 378 3.47 -8.10 -9.21
C GLU A 378 3.34 -8.30 -7.69
N GLY A 379 3.85 -7.39 -6.86
CA GLY A 379 3.80 -7.51 -5.40
C GLY A 379 4.96 -6.79 -4.72
N SER A 380 5.51 -7.37 -3.66
CA SER A 380 6.71 -6.84 -3.03
C SER A 380 7.62 -7.97 -2.53
N VAL A 381 8.91 -7.67 -2.47
CA VAL A 381 9.95 -8.57 -1.95
C VAL A 381 10.53 -7.91 -0.72
N LEU A 382 10.56 -8.64 0.39
CA LEU A 382 11.25 -8.21 1.60
C LEU A 382 12.70 -8.68 1.54
N LEU A 383 13.63 -7.77 1.75
CA LEU A 383 15.05 -8.03 1.83
C LEU A 383 15.51 -7.72 3.25
N ASP A 384 16.20 -8.67 3.89
CA ASP A 384 16.95 -8.42 5.11
C ASP A 384 18.36 -7.94 4.71
N PRO A 385 18.68 -6.64 4.87
CA PRO A 385 19.97 -6.14 4.48
C PRO A 385 21.09 -6.65 5.39
N SER A 386 20.78 -7.05 6.63
CA SER A 386 21.75 -7.45 7.65
C SER A 386 22.47 -8.76 7.28
N GLU A 387 21.77 -9.67 6.59
CA GLU A 387 22.36 -10.91 6.07
C GLU A 387 23.42 -10.63 5.02
N ALA A 388 23.27 -9.56 4.26
CA ALA A 388 24.27 -9.16 3.30
C ALA A 388 25.52 -8.61 4.00
N VAL A 389 25.42 -7.90 5.15
CA VAL A 389 26.54 -7.14 5.79
C VAL A 389 27.53 -8.04 6.54
N SER A 390 27.25 -9.34 6.66
CA SER A 390 28.07 -10.30 7.42
C SER A 390 29.34 -10.75 6.70
#